data_AF-A0A2N2CTV7-F1
#
_entry.id   AF-A0A2N2CTV7-F1
#
_cell.length_a   1.000
_cell.length_b   1.000
_cell.length_c   1.000
_cell.angle_alpha   90.00
_cell.angle_beta   90.00
_cell.angle_gamma   90.00
#
_symmetry.space_group_name_H-M   'P 1'
#
loop_
_entity.id
_entity.type
_entity.pdbx_description
1 polymer ?
#
loop_
_entity_poly.entity_id
_entity_poly.type
_entity_poly.pdbx_seq_one_letter_code
_entity_poly.pdbx_strand_id
1 'polypeptide(L)' 'MSKADSVKARLKNLAIKEGKQFDYYIMLYFIERLLYRLSLSNYTDTFVLKGGLLLYTILDENARATKDVDMLAKTYRA' A
#
# COMPACT_ATOMS: atom_id res chain seq x y z
N MET A 1 3.53 -24.11 8.72
CA MET A 1 3.82 -22.70 8.36
C MET A 1 2.55 -22.11 7.78
N SER A 2 2.03 -21.00 8.33
CA SER A 2 0.80 -20.39 7.82
C SER A 2 1.06 -19.56 6.55
N LYS A 3 0.00 -19.20 5.82
CA LYS A 3 0.10 -18.27 4.68
C LYS A 3 0.70 -16.92 5.11
N ALA A 4 0.38 -16.45 6.32
CA ALA A 4 0.91 -15.21 6.87
C ALA A 4 2.41 -15.32 7.17
N ASP A 5 2.87 -16.43 7.74
CA ASP A 5 4.29 -16.66 8.02
C ASP A 5 5.11 -16.70 6.73
N SER A 6 4.57 -17.33 5.68
CA SER A 6 5.22 -17.39 4.36
C SER A 6 5.39 -15.99 3.75
N VAL A 7 4.34 -15.16 3.81
CA VAL A 7 4.43 -13.76 3.35
C VAL A 7 5.45 -12.98 4.15
N LYS A 8 5.43 -13.09 5.48
CA LYS A 8 6.38 -12.40 6.37
C LYS A 8 7.84 -12.78 6.05
N ALA A 9 8.09 -14.07 5.81
CA ALA A 9 9.41 -14.56 5.42
C ALA A 9 9.86 -14.00 4.06
N ARG A 10 8.97 -13.97 3.06
CA ARG A 10 9.27 -13.39 1.74
C ARG A 10 9.61 -11.89 1.83
N LEU A 11 8.85 -11.12 2.61
CA LEU A 11 9.11 -9.70 2.83
C LEU A 11 10.44 -9.47 3.57
N LYS A 12 10.79 -10.33 4.53
CA LYS A 12 12.09 -10.27 5.22
C LYS A 12 13.26 -10.53 4.27
N ASN A 13 13.12 -11.51 3.39
CA ASN A 13 14.14 -11.82 2.39
C ASN A 13 14.30 -10.66 1.38
N LEU A 14 13.20 -10.02 0.98
CA LEU A 14 13.23 -8.84 0.12
C LEU A 14 13.91 -7.65 0.80
N ALA A 15 13.65 -7.45 2.09
CA ALA A 15 14.32 -6.43 2.90
C ALA A 15 15.85 -6.58 2.88
N ILE A 16 16.33 -7.81 3.09
CA ILE A 16 17.77 -8.13 3.04
C ILE A 16 18.33 -7.90 1.63
N LYS A 17 17.64 -8.38 0.59
CA LYS A 17 18.08 -8.27 -0.81
C LYS A 17 18.27 -6.82 -1.26
N GLU A 18 17.35 -5.94 -0.86
CA GLU A 18 17.27 -4.56 -1.33
C GLU A 18 17.89 -3.56 -0.33
N GLY A 19 18.45 -4.04 0.79
CA GLY A 19 19.07 -3.19 1.81
C GLY A 19 18.12 -2.19 2.49
N LYS A 20 16.80 -2.39 2.40
CA LYS A 20 15.79 -1.54 3.07
C LYS A 20 15.33 -2.17 4.38
N GLN A 21 14.79 -1.36 5.29
CA GLN A 21 14.25 -1.84 6.56
C GLN A 21 13.05 -2.77 6.35
N PHE A 22 12.94 -3.85 7.15
CA PHE A 22 11.82 -4.78 7.07
C PHE A 22 10.46 -4.11 7.30
N ASP A 23 10.41 -3.13 8.21
CA ASP A 23 9.19 -2.37 8.52
C ASP A 23 8.67 -1.54 7.33
N TYR A 24 9.56 -1.13 6.42
CA TYR A 24 9.14 -0.48 5.17
C TYR A 24 8.36 -1.45 4.28
N TYR A 25 8.88 -2.67 4.09
CA TYR A 25 8.23 -3.67 3.24
C TYR A 25 6.94 -4.21 3.85
N ILE A 26 6.87 -4.38 5.16
CA ILE A 26 5.62 -4.81 5.80
C ILE A 26 4.55 -3.74 5.65
N MET A 27 4.89 -2.46 5.85
CA MET A 27 3.99 -1.33 5.67
C MET A 27 3.51 -1.21 4.23
N LEU A 28 4.43 -1.22 3.26
CA LEU A 28 4.10 -1.13 1.84
C LEU A 28 3.19 -2.28 1.41
N TYR A 29 3.51 -3.52 1.82
CA TYR A 29 2.66 -4.67 1.56
C TYR A 29 1.24 -4.50 2.11
N PHE A 30 1.09 -3.98 3.34
CA PHE A 30 -0.24 -3.75 3.91
C PHE A 30 -1.04 -2.72 3.10
N ILE A 31 -0.39 -1.63 2.70
CA ILE A 31 -1.00 -0.56 1.90
C ILE A 31 -1.43 -1.09 0.53
N GLU A 32 -0.54 -1.75 -0.21
CA GLU A 32 -0.84 -2.31 -1.54
C GLU A 32 -1.97 -3.34 -1.47
N ARG A 33 -1.97 -4.19 -0.44
CA ARG A 33 -3.04 -5.18 -0.24
C ARG A 33 -4.36 -4.53 0.15
N LEU A 34 -4.35 -3.41 0.87
CA LEU A 34 -5.55 -2.62 1.15
C LEU A 34 -6.10 -2.03 -0.14
N LEU A 35 -5.27 -1.35 -0.93
CA LEU A 35 -5.67 -0.75 -2.20
C LEU A 35 -6.19 -1.80 -3.18
N TYR A 36 -5.53 -2.96 -3.30
CA TYR A 36 -5.98 -4.07 -4.12
C TYR A 36 -7.37 -4.60 -3.70
N ARG A 37 -7.65 -4.68 -2.40
CA ARG A 37 -8.99 -5.11 -1.94
C ARG A 37 -10.04 -4.03 -2.20
N LEU A 38 -9.68 -2.76 -2.03
CA LEU A 38 -10.56 -1.64 -2.31
C LEU A 38 -10.94 -1.58 -3.80
N SER A 39 -9.98 -1.78 -4.69
CA SER A 39 -10.20 -1.79 -6.15
C SER A 39 -11.08 -2.95 -6.64
N LEU A 40 -11.18 -4.04 -5.86
CA LEU A 40 -12.07 -5.16 -6.15
C LEU A 40 -13.41 -5.09 -5.40
N SER A 41 -13.60 -4.07 -4.57
CA SER A 41 -14.81 -3.91 -3.77
C SER A 41 -15.86 -3.06 -4.49
N ASN A 42 -17.09 -3.09 -3.98
CA ASN A 42 -18.17 -2.20 -4.42
C ASN A 42 -17.87 -0.71 -4.19
N TYR A 43 -16.79 -0.37 -3.47
CA TYR A 43 -16.37 1.01 -3.18
C TYR A 43 -15.30 1.54 -4.13
N THR A 44 -14.92 0.79 -5.19
CA THR A 44 -13.83 1.17 -6.10
C THR A 44 -13.98 2.58 -6.67
N ASP A 45 -15.20 2.97 -7.03
CA ASP A 45 -15.47 4.30 -7.60
C ASP A 45 -15.82 5.36 -6.55
N THR A 46 -15.91 4.98 -5.28
CA THR A 46 -16.25 5.86 -4.15
C THR A 46 -15.04 6.65 -3.67
N PHE A 47 -13.83 6.08 -3.73
CA PHE A 47 -12.63 6.70 -3.18
C PHE A 47 -11.60 7.02 -4.26
N VAL A 48 -11.02 8.21 -4.18
CA VAL A 48 -9.90 8.63 -5.04
C VAL A 48 -8.65 8.75 -4.18
N LEU A 49 -7.57 8.06 -4.55
CA LEU A 49 -6.28 8.14 -3.87
C LEU A 49 -5.67 9.53 -4.04
N LYS A 50 -5.08 10.08 -2.97
CA LYS A 50 -4.38 11.36 -2.96
C LYS A 50 -3.15 11.33 -2.04
N GLY A 51 -2.53 12.49 -1.85
CA GLY A 51 -1.47 12.66 -0.85
C GLY A 51 -0.16 11.96 -1.19
N GLY A 52 0.63 11.63 -0.15
CA GLY A 52 1.99 11.13 -0.30
C GLY A 52 2.09 9.78 -1.00
N LEU A 53 1.09 8.90 -0.83
CA LEU A 53 1.04 7.61 -1.50
C LEU A 53 0.80 7.74 -3.01
N LEU A 54 -0.01 8.72 -3.45
CA LEU A 54 -0.16 9.03 -4.87
C LEU A 54 1.16 9.54 -5.47
N LEU A 55 1.87 10.41 -4.76
CA LEU A 55 3.17 10.91 -5.20
C LEU A 55 4.22 9.78 -5.25
N TYR A 56 4.19 8.86 -4.29
CA TYR A 56 5.04 7.67 -4.28
C TYR A 56 4.92 6.86 -5.58
N THR A 57 3.68 6.63 -6.05
CA THR A 57 3.44 5.86 -7.27
C THR A 57 3.78 6.63 -8.55
N ILE A 58 3.62 7.97 -8.55
CA ILE A 58 3.93 8.80 -9.72
C ILE A 58 5.46 8.99 -9.88
N LEU A 59 6.19 9.00 -8.77
CA LEU A 59 7.63 9.28 -8.76
C LEU A 59 8.50 8.02 -8.76
N ASP A 60 7.97 6.86 -9.13
CA ASP A 60 8.72 5.58 -9.20
C ASP A 60 9.54 5.29 -7.93
N GLU A 61 8.91 5.37 -6.75
CA GLU A 61 9.55 5.11 -5.45
C GLU A 61 10.70 6.06 -5.07
N ASN A 62 10.94 7.13 -5.84
CA ASN A 62 11.92 8.17 -5.48
C ASN A 62 11.45 9.00 -4.27
N ALA A 63 10.18 8.90 -3.89
CA ALA A 63 9.65 9.39 -2.63
C ALA A 63 9.59 8.26 -1.59
N ARG A 64 9.76 8.59 -0.31
CA ARG A 64 9.53 7.61 0.78
C ARG A 64 8.04 7.31 0.88
N ALA A 65 7.67 6.03 0.91
CA ALA A 65 6.29 5.62 1.20
C ALA A 65 5.83 6.20 2.57
N THR A 66 4.64 6.82 2.59
CA THR A 66 4.01 7.35 3.80
C THR A 66 3.26 6.25 4.53
N LYS A 67 3.11 6.38 5.85
CA LYS A 67 2.28 5.44 6.63
C LYS A 67 0.78 5.67 6.38
N ASP A 68 0.42 6.91 6.03
CA ASP A 68 -0.96 7.32 5.83
C ASP A 68 -1.42 7.02 4.40
N VAL A 69 -2.70 6.66 4.27
CA VAL A 69 -3.41 6.47 3.00
C VAL A 69 -4.49 7.54 2.90
N ASP A 70 -4.17 8.63 2.22
CA ASP A 70 -5.11 9.73 2.03
C ASP A 70 -6.05 9.42 0.86
N MET A 71 -7.36 9.54 1.11
CA MET A 71 -8.37 9.38 0.07
C MET A 71 -9.39 10.52 0.10
N LEU A 72 -9.98 10.83 -1.05
CA LEU A 72 -11.16 11.67 -1.17
C LEU A 72 -12.37 10.76 -1.43
N ALA A 73 -13.38 10.83 -0.57
CA ALA A 73 -14.64 10.14 -0.78
C ALA A 73 -15.55 10.97 -1.69
N LYS A 74 -16.10 10.37 -2.75
CA LYS A 74 -17.17 10.95 -3.55
C LYS A 74 -18.47 10.83 -2.78
N THR A 75 -18.94 11.92 -2.19
CA THR A 75 -20.27 12.00 -1.61
C THR A 75 -21.25 12.37 -2.71
N TYR A 76 -22.06 11.42 -3.16
CA TYR A 76 -23.26 11.77 -3.92
C TYR A 76 -24.24 12.43 -2.94
N ARG A 77 -24.38 13.76 -3.03
CA ARG A 77 -25.59 14.42 -2.52
C ARG A 77 -26.66 14.19 -3.59
N ALA A 78 -27.64 13.37 -3.26
CA ALA A 78 -28.92 13.38 -3.95
C ALA A 78 -29.61 14.73 -3.73
#